data_AF-A0A520BZD2-F1
#
_entry.id   AF-A0A520BZD2-F1
#
_cell.length_a   1.000
_cell.length_b   1.000
_cell.length_c   1.000
_cell.angle_alpha   90.00
_cell.angle_beta   90.00
_cell.angle_gamma   90.00
#
_symmetry.space_group_name_H-M   'P 1'
#
loop_
_entity.id
_entity.type
_entity.pdbx_description
1 polymer ?
#
loop_
_entity_poly.entity_id
_entity_poly.type
_entity_poly.pdbx_seq_one_letter_code
_entity_poly.pdbx_strand_id
1 'polypeptide(L)' 'MITSTYNFQSNEMIAIAEEQDLNYWSKIFNVSAEKLKTAVRATRSLDCELIKNYLKKFETK' A
#
# COMPACT_ATOMS: atom_id res chain seq x y z
N MET A 1 -1.35 -11.91 26.49
CA MET A 1 -1.46 -11.82 25.01
C MET A 1 -1.79 -10.38 24.70
N ILE A 2 -0.78 -9.58 24.35
CA ILE A 2 -1.02 -8.18 23.97
C ILE A 2 -1.73 -8.20 22.61
N THR A 3 -3.04 -7.96 22.61
CA THR A 3 -3.75 -7.59 21.40
C THR A 3 -3.19 -6.23 20.99
N SER A 4 -2.25 -6.24 20.05
CA SER A 4 -1.75 -5.01 19.44
C SER A 4 -2.94 -4.31 18.79
N THR A 5 -3.50 -3.35 19.51
CA THR A 5 -4.38 -2.34 18.95
C THR A 5 -3.51 -1.51 18.01
N TYR A 6 -3.47 -1.94 16.75
CA TYR A 6 -2.86 -1.18 15.67
C TYR A 6 -3.71 0.08 15.50
N ASN A 7 -3.26 1.18 16.12
CA ASN A 7 -3.90 2.47 16.01
C ASN A 7 -3.79 2.92 14.55
N PHE A 8 -4.91 2.87 13.83
CA PHE A 8 -5.10 3.46 12.50
C PHE A 8 -5.07 4.99 12.61
N GLN A 9 -3.90 5.55 12.87
CA GLN A 9 -3.71 6.99 13.05
C GLN A 9 -3.02 7.54 11.80
N SER A 10 -3.83 7.84 10.78
CA SER A 10 -3.57 8.86 9.74
C SER A 10 -2.23 8.82 8.99
N ASN A 11 -1.55 7.68 8.95
CA ASN A 11 -0.28 7.45 8.25
C ASN A 11 -0.12 5.95 7.99
N GLU A 12 -1.04 5.36 7.22
CA GLU A 12 -0.86 3.98 6.77
C GLU A 12 0.30 3.93 5.77
N MET A 13 1.51 3.78 6.30
CA MET A 13 2.68 3.44 5.50
C MET A 13 2.54 1.99 5.05
N ILE A 14 2.40 1.77 3.75
CA ILE A 14 2.48 0.47 3.10
C ILE A 14 3.87 -0.11 3.40
N ALA A 15 3.94 -0.96 4.41
CA ALA A 15 5.13 -1.72 4.73
C ALA A 15 5.29 -2.88 3.75
N ILE A 16 5.75 -2.63 2.52
CA ILE A 16 6.08 -3.70 1.54
C ILE A 16 7.30 -4.56 1.94
N ALA A 17 7.79 -4.43 3.18
CA ALA A 17 8.94 -5.15 3.70
C ALA A 17 8.64 -6.65 3.91
N GLU A 18 7.39 -6.98 4.24
CA GLU A 18 6.96 -8.36 4.44
C GLU A 18 5.99 -8.81 3.33
N GLU A 19 6.05 -10.10 2.97
CA GLU A 19 5.11 -10.70 2.01
C GLU A 19 3.66 -10.64 2.50
N GLN A 20 3.44 -10.67 3.82
CA GLN A 20 2.12 -10.56 4.43
C GLN A 20 1.46 -9.21 4.12
N ASP A 21 2.18 -8.12 4.35
CA ASP A 21 1.72 -6.77 4.02
C ASP A 21 1.49 -6.60 2.52
N LEU A 22 2.43 -7.07 1.69
CA LEU A 22 2.27 -7.02 0.23
C LEU A 22 0.98 -7.71 -0.22
N ASN A 23 0.65 -8.87 0.34
CA ASN A 23 -0.57 -9.58 0.01
C ASN A 23 -1.82 -8.87 0.54
N TYR A 24 -1.74 -8.28 1.74
CA TYR A 24 -2.81 -7.47 2.32
C TYR A 24 -3.14 -6.25 1.46
N TRP A 25 -2.12 -5.46 1.12
CA TRP A 25 -2.26 -4.28 0.28
C TRP A 25 -2.65 -4.64 -1.16
N SER A 26 -2.08 -5.70 -1.74
CA SER A 26 -2.47 -6.21 -3.06
C SER A 26 -3.97 -6.51 -3.13
N LYS A 27 -4.55 -7.06 -2.06
CA LYS A 27 -6.00 -7.26 -1.94
C LYS A 27 -6.78 -5.95 -1.79
N ILE A 28 -6.31 -5.02 -0.94
CA ILE A 28 -7.00 -3.72 -0.73
C ILE A 28 -7.03 -2.88 -2.00
N PHE A 29 -5.90 -2.80 -2.69
CA PHE A 29 -5.77 -2.04 -3.92
C PHE A 29 -6.29 -2.79 -5.14
N ASN A 30 -6.58 -4.10 -5.01
CA ASN A 30 -6.91 -4.99 -6.11
C ASN A 30 -5.87 -4.90 -7.25
N VAL A 31 -4.59 -4.73 -6.89
CA VAL A 31 -3.47 -4.66 -7.85
C VAL A 31 -2.44 -5.73 -7.50
N SER A 32 -1.69 -6.19 -8.51
CA SER A 32 -0.58 -7.12 -8.26
C SER A 32 0.49 -6.49 -7.36
N ALA A 33 1.13 -7.30 -6.53
CA ALA A 33 2.25 -6.92 -5.66
C ALA A 33 3.36 -6.15 -6.41
N GLU A 34 3.62 -6.50 -7.67
CA GLU A 34 4.58 -5.80 -8.54
C GLU A 34 4.14 -4.37 -8.88
N LYS A 35 2.85 -4.17 -9.19
CA LYS A 35 2.27 -2.84 -9.43
C LYS A 35 2.30 -1.99 -8.17
N LEU A 36 2.02 -2.60 -7.02
CA LEU A 36 2.11 -1.93 -5.73
C LEU A 36 3.56 -1.47 -5.44
N LYS A 37 4.55 -2.36 -5.60
CA LYS A 37 5.99 -2.02 -5.45
C LYS A 37 6.41 -0.91 -6.41
N THR A 38 5.94 -0.96 -7.64
CA THR A 38 6.23 0.08 -8.65
C THR A 38 5.63 1.42 -8.25
N ALA A 39 4.38 1.43 -7.78
CA ALA A 39 3.72 2.65 -7.32
C ALA A 39 4.44 3.24 -6.11
N VAL A 40 4.80 2.44 -5.10
CA VAL A 40 5.62 2.87 -3.95
C VAL A 40 6.94 3.50 -4.42
N ARG A 41 7.63 2.87 -5.37
CA ARG A 41 8.90 3.38 -5.90
C ARG A 41 8.72 4.67 -6.69
N ALA A 42 7.59 4.83 -7.40
CA ALA A 42 7.26 6.01 -8.17
C ALA A 42 6.83 7.19 -7.30
N THR A 43 6.01 6.96 -6.28
CA THR A 43 5.60 7.97 -5.29
C THR A 43 6.73 8.28 -4.31
N ARG A 44 7.76 7.42 -4.23
CA ARG A 44 8.86 7.45 -3.24
C ARG A 44 8.34 7.60 -1.81
N SER A 45 7.10 7.18 -1.58
CA SER A 45 6.33 7.38 -0.37
C SER A 45 5.65 6.07 -0.07
N LEU A 46 5.66 5.66 1.19
CA LEU A 46 4.90 4.50 1.65
C LEU A 46 3.43 4.86 1.87
N ASP A 47 3.02 6.10 1.62
CA ASP A 47 1.68 6.56 1.93
C ASP A 47 0.60 5.88 1.08
N CYS A 48 -0.33 5.18 1.75
CA CYS A 48 -1.44 4.46 1.13
C CYS A 48 -2.29 5.37 0.23
N GLU A 49 -2.58 6.60 0.65
CA GLU A 49 -3.43 7.51 -0.13
C GLU A 49 -2.74 8.00 -1.39
N LEU A 50 -1.44 8.34 -1.30
CA LEU A 50 -0.65 8.72 -2.48
C LEU A 50 -0.55 7.59 -3.49
N ILE A 51 -0.31 6.36 -3.01
CA ILE A 51 -0.22 5.16 -3.86
C ILE A 51 -1.58 4.86 -4.49
N LYS A 52 -2.68 4.96 -3.74
CA LYS A 52 -4.05 4.82 -4.25
C LYS A 52 -4.31 5.79 -5.40
N ASN A 53 -3.98 7.05 -5.18
CA ASN A 53 -4.18 8.11 -6.15
C ASN A 53 -3.31 7.91 -7.40
N TYR A 54 -2.07 7.47 -7.23
CA TYR A 54 -1.17 7.12 -8.33
C TYR A 54 -1.71 5.95 -9.15
N LEU A 55 -2.10 4.85 -8.50
CA LEU A 55 -2.66 3.68 -9.17
C LEU A 55 -3.95 4.03 -9.93
N LYS A 56 -4.84 4.82 -9.33
CA LYS A 56 -6.07 5.30 -9.98
C LYS A 56 -5.78 6.15 -11.22
N LYS A 57 -4.75 6.99 -11.19
CA LYS A 57 -4.28 7.74 -12.38
C LYS A 57 -3.72 6.84 -13.48
N PHE A 58 -3.14 5.70 -13.12
CA PHE A 58 -2.56 4.75 -14.07
C PHE A 58 -3.58 3.82 -14.75
N GLU A 59 -4.75 3.56 -14.14
CA GLU A 59 -5.82 2.76 -14.76
C GLU A 59 -6.68 3.53 -15.78
N THR A 60 -6.69 4.87 -15.75
CA THR A 60 -7.42 5.69 -16.73
C THR A 60 -6.54 5.99 -17.95
N LYS A 61 -6.07 4.95 -18.66
CA LYS A 61 -5.37 5.12 -19.93
C LYS A 61 -5.66 3.98 -20.90
#